data_AF-A0A179SS89-F1
#
_entry.id   AF-A0A179SS89-F1
#
_cell.length_a   1.000
_cell.length_b   1.000
_cell.length_c   1.000
_cell.angle_alpha   90.00
_cell.angle_beta   90.00
_cell.angle_gamma   90.00
#
_symmetry.space_group_name_H-M   'P 1'
#
loop_
_entity.id
_entity.type
_entity.pdbx_description
1 polymer ?
#
loop_
_entity_poly.entity_id
_entity_poly.type
_entity_poly.pdbx_seq_one_letter_code
_entity_poly.pdbx_strand_id
1 'polypeptide(L)' 'MDNYGIMITMQKTDIQGNGYTEVHVMDFKRERIWKINFNNLDKETIPDTLREYVRENGEKIKAGRWHYSGSNKK' A
#
# COMPACT_ATOMS: atom_id res chain seq x y z
N MET A 1 -12.02 -14.47 1.79
CA MET A 1 -11.50 -13.14 2.17
C MET A 1 -10.24 -12.88 1.37
N ASP A 2 -10.05 -11.64 0.89
CA ASP A 2 -8.76 -11.24 0.33
C ASP A 2 -7.69 -11.23 1.42
N ASN A 3 -6.43 -11.47 1.05
CA ASN A 3 -5.30 -11.53 1.98
C ASN A 3 -4.24 -10.53 1.52
N TYR A 4 -4.27 -9.35 2.12
CA TYR A 4 -3.37 -8.25 1.82
C TYR A 4 -2.44 -7.96 2.99
N GLY A 5 -1.21 -7.58 2.68
CA GLY A 5 -0.26 -7.00 3.63
C GLY A 5 0.45 -5.83 2.99
N ILE A 6 0.37 -4.64 3.59
CA ILE A 6 1.33 -3.59 3.23
C ILE A 6 2.73 -4.14 3.54
N MET A 7 3.72 -3.78 2.75
CA MET A 7 5.09 -4.24 2.90
C MET A 7 5.97 -3.05 3.22
N ILE A 8 5.81 -1.99 2.42
CA ILE A 8 6.67 -0.82 2.44
C ILE A 8 5.80 0.41 2.18
N THR A 9 6.11 1.52 2.85
CA THR A 9 5.60 2.86 2.55
C THR A 9 6.81 3.78 2.35
N MET A 10 6.85 4.52 1.25
CA MET A 10 7.98 5.41 0.93
C MET A 10 7.45 6.77 0.47
N GLN A 11 8.13 7.85 0.88
CA GLN A 11 7.97 9.14 0.21
C GLN A 11 8.83 9.15 -1.04
N LYS A 12 8.23 9.51 -2.17
CA LYS A 12 8.87 9.65 -3.48
C LYS A 12 8.54 11.01 -4.07
N THR A 13 9.33 11.41 -5.05
CA THR A 13 9.08 12.61 -5.84
C THR A 13 8.88 12.18 -7.29
N ASP A 14 7.86 12.73 -7.94
CA ASP A 14 7.65 12.50 -9.37
C ASP A 14 8.64 13.31 -10.23
N ILE A 15 8.58 13.13 -11.55
CA ILE A 15 9.45 13.84 -12.50
C ILE A 15 9.19 15.36 -12.54
N GLN A 16 8.06 15.83 -12.00
CA GLN A 16 7.68 17.24 -11.92
C GLN A 16 8.07 17.88 -10.58
N GLY A 17 8.65 17.10 -9.65
CA GLY A 17 9.03 17.58 -8.33
C GLY A 17 7.93 17.45 -7.27
N ASN A 18 6.78 16.82 -7.58
CA ASN A 18 5.71 16.64 -6.61
C ASN A 18 5.98 15.42 -5.71
N GLY A 19 5.91 15.62 -4.40
CA GLY A 19 6.01 14.55 -3.42
C GLY A 19 4.74 13.69 -3.38
N TYR A 20 4.91 12.37 -3.29
CA TYR A 20 3.83 11.41 -3.07
C TYR A 20 4.30 10.25 -2.19
N THR A 21 3.35 9.56 -1.57
CA THR A 21 3.58 8.37 -0.78
C THR A 21 3.26 7.14 -1.63
N GLU A 22 4.27 6.34 -1.92
CA GLU A 22 4.11 5.04 -2.58
C GLU A 22 3.94 3.95 -1.53
N VAL A 23 2.87 3.16 -1.66
CA VAL A 23 2.57 2.03 -0.78
C VAL A 23 2.70 0.75 -1.57
N HIS A 24 3.53 -0.18 -1.07
CA HIS A 24 3.66 -1.51 -1.63
C HIS A 24 2.78 -2.47 -0.83
N VAL A 25 1.88 -3.17 -1.50
CA VAL A 25 0.98 -4.15 -0.88
C VAL A 25 1.17 -5.51 -1.53
N MET A 26 1.47 -6.52 -0.73
CA MET A 26 1.45 -7.92 -1.15
C MET A 26 0.01 -8.45 -1.11
N ASP A 27 -0.46 -8.95 -2.25
CA ASP A 27 -1.63 -9.82 -2.36
C ASP A 27 -1.14 -11.26 -2.24
N PHE A 28 -1.30 -11.87 -1.07
CA PHE A 28 -0.84 -13.24 -0.80
C PHE A 28 -1.65 -14.29 -1.55
N LYS A 29 -2.90 -13.97 -1.92
CA LYS A 29 -3.76 -14.90 -2.66
C LYS A 29 -3.35 -14.98 -4.13
N ARG A 30 -2.95 -13.85 -4.71
CA ARG A 30 -2.55 -13.74 -6.12
C ARG A 30 -1.04 -13.70 -6.33
N GLU A 31 -0.27 -13.86 -5.25
CA GLU A 31 1.20 -13.81 -5.22
C GLU A 31 1.77 -12.59 -5.97
N ARG A 32 1.12 -11.42 -5.79
CA ARG A 32 1.44 -10.19 -6.54
C ARG A 32 1.71 -9.03 -5.60
N ILE A 33 2.66 -8.18 -5.97
CA ILE A 33 2.89 -6.89 -5.32
C ILE A 33 2.20 -5.78 -6.12
N TRP A 34 1.42 -4.97 -5.43
CA TRP A 34 0.83 -3.72 -5.92
C TRP A 34 1.67 -2.55 -5.44
N LYS A 35 1.97 -1.61 -6.33
CA LYS A 35 2.59 -0.32 -6.00
C LYS A 35 1.53 0.75 -6.24
N ILE A 36 1.18 1.47 -5.18
CA ILE A 36 -0.01 2.30 -5.14
C ILE A 36 0.40 3.72 -4.78
N ASN A 37 -0.01 4.70 -5.56
CA ASN A 37 0.12 6.10 -5.17
C ASN A 37 -0.97 6.45 -4.15
N PHE A 38 -0.60 6.54 -2.88
CA PHE A 38 -1.54 6.79 -1.78
C PHE A 38 -2.19 8.18 -1.87
N ASN A 39 -1.45 9.18 -2.35
CA ASN A 39 -1.99 10.53 -2.53
C ASN A 39 -3.07 10.60 -3.61
N ASN A 40 -3.11 9.62 -4.52
CA ASN A 40 -4.06 9.56 -5.62
C ASN A 40 -4.85 8.23 -5.63
N LEU A 41 -5.06 7.64 -4.46
CA LEU A 41 -5.63 6.30 -4.27
C LEU A 41 -6.96 6.09 -5.03
N ASP A 42 -7.80 7.12 -5.12
CA ASP A 42 -9.11 7.03 -5.77
C ASP A 42 -9.04 6.90 -7.30
N LYS A 43 -7.90 7.27 -7.90
CA LYS A 43 -7.66 7.18 -9.35
C LYS A 43 -6.79 5.98 -9.73
N GLU A 44 -6.31 5.21 -8.75
CA GLU A 44 -5.49 4.03 -9.00
C GLU A 44 -6.34 2.88 -9.57
N THR A 45 -5.83 2.23 -10.62
CA THR A 45 -6.46 1.06 -11.23
C THR A 45 -6.16 -0.20 -10.42
N ILE A 46 -6.79 -0.30 -9.25
CA ILE A 46 -6.66 -1.41 -8.29
C ILE A 46 -8.04 -1.96 -7.89
N PRO A 47 -8.13 -3.22 -7.41
CA PRO A 47 -9.37 -3.77 -6.87
C PRO A 47 -9.94 -2.91 -5.72
N ASP A 48 -11.27 -2.82 -5.62
CA ASP A 48 -11.94 -2.02 -4.59
C ASP A 48 -11.59 -2.49 -3.17
N THR A 49 -11.50 -3.82 -2.95
CA THR A 49 -11.12 -4.38 -1.64
C THR A 49 -9.70 -4.01 -1.23
N LEU A 50 -8.78 -3.90 -2.19
CA LEU A 50 -7.42 -3.41 -1.95
C LEU A 50 -7.40 -1.91 -1.64
N ARG A 51 -8.21 -1.14 -2.37
CA ARG A 51 -8.37 0.30 -2.15
C ARG A 51 -8.89 0.60 -0.75
N GLU A 52 -9.92 -0.12 -0.31
CA GLU A 52 -10.47 -0.02 1.04
C GLU A 52 -9.44 -0.39 2.10
N TYR A 53 -8.75 -1.52 1.92
CA TYR A 53 -7.68 -1.94 2.83
C TYR A 53 -6.57 -0.88 3.01
N VAL A 54 -6.13 -0.25 1.91
CA VAL A 54 -5.14 0.83 1.96
C VAL A 54 -5.72 2.08 2.65
N ARG A 55 -6.98 2.41 2.36
CA ARG A 55 -7.67 3.57 2.97
C ARG A 55 -7.82 3.40 4.49
N GLU A 56 -8.23 2.23 4.96
CA GLU A 56 -8.34 1.89 6.38
C GLU A 56 -6.99 2.00 7.12
N ASN A 57 -5.89 1.72 6.43
CA ASN A 57 -4.54 1.86 6.98
C ASN A 57 -3.94 3.27 6.79
N GLY A 58 -4.71 4.22 6.26
CA GLY A 58 -4.21 5.52 5.80
C GLY A 58 -3.48 6.34 6.87
N GLU A 59 -3.99 6.37 8.10
CA GLU A 59 -3.33 7.10 9.20
C GLU A 59 -1.97 6.50 9.57
N LYS A 60 -1.84 5.17 9.54
CA LYS A 60 -0.57 4.47 9.80
C LYS A 60 0.44 4.70 8.68
N ILE A 61 -0.03 4.69 7.43
CA ILE A 61 0.76 4.98 6.23
C ILE A 61 1.32 6.40 6.30
N LYS A 62 0.48 7.41 6.57
CA LYS A 62 0.91 8.82 6.69
C LYS A 62 1.91 9.03 7.83
N ALA A 63 1.72 8.35 8.95
CA ALA A 63 2.61 8.44 10.10
C ALA A 63 3.95 7.71 9.87
N GLY A 64 4.12 6.97 8.77
CA GLY A 64 5.27 6.07 8.56
C GLY A 64 5.33 4.93 9.58
N ARG A 65 4.23 4.67 10.31
CA ARG A 65 4.13 3.69 11.40
C ARG A 65 3.50 2.39 10.91
N TRP A 66 4.06 1.82 9.86
CA TRP A 66 3.61 0.53 9.33
C TRP A 66 4.73 -0.50 9.47
N HIS A 67 4.47 -1.57 10.21
CA HIS A 67 5.42 -2.67 10.42
C HIS A 67 4.84 -3.93 9.79
N TYR A 68 5.41 -4.38 8.67
CA TYR A 68 5.20 -5.74 8.19
C TYR A 68 6.03 -6.69 9.06
N SER A 69 5.48 -7.19 10.16
CA SER A 69 6.06 -8.37 10.82
C SER A 69 5.50 -9.61 10.13
N GLY A 70 6.13 -10.01 9.02
CA GLY A 70 5.82 -11.27 8.36
C GLY A 70 6.16 -12.45 9.28
N SER A 71 5.30 -12.77 10.24
CA SER A 71 5.37 -14.05 10.94
C SER A 71 4.82 -15.11 10.00
N ASN A 72 5.71 -15.63 9.16
CA ASN A 72 5.50 -16.85 8.40
C ASN A 72 5.40 -17.99 9.42
N LYS A 73 4.23 -18.16 10.06
CA LYS A 73 3.94 -19.34 10.87
C LYS A 73 3.72 -20.49 9.88
N LYS A 74 4.81 -21.17 9.55
CA LYS A 74 4.79 -22.58 9.16
C LYS A 74 4.26 -23.41 10.31
#